data_AF-A0A1F9BXH4-F1
#
_entry.id   AF-A0A1F9BXH4-F1
#
_cell.length_a   1.000
_cell.length_b   1.000
_cell.length_c   1.000
_cell.angle_alpha   90.00
_cell.angle_beta   90.00
_cell.angle_gamma   90.00
#
_symmetry.space_group_name_H-M   'P 1'
#
loop_
_entity.id
_entity.type
_entity.pdbx_description
1 polymer ?
#
loop_
_entity_poly.entity_id
_entity_poly.type
_entity_poly.pdbx_seq_one_letter_code
_entity_poly.pdbx_strand_id
1 'polypeptide(L)' 'MRAELLRVTGVLEVTYLPDQDLFTVRFESVLANLETIFATVFATGKKMGKEYFPEVVPSSPDS' A
#
# COMPACT_ATOMS: atom_id res chain seq x y z
N MET A 1 -3.39 5.93 7.04
CA MET A 1 -2.91 5.04 5.96
C MET A 1 -2.48 5.83 4.73
N ARG A 2 -3.42 6.40 3.94
CA ARG A 2 -3.11 7.16 2.70
C ARG A 2 -1.98 8.18 2.82
N ALA A 3 -2.06 9.08 3.81
CA ALA A 3 -1.07 10.14 3.99
C ALA A 3 0.33 9.65 4.36
N GLU A 4 0.45 8.48 5.01
CA GLU A 4 1.75 7.90 5.38
C GLU A 4 2.37 7.20 4.18
N LEU A 5 1.58 6.45 3.41
CA LEU A 5 2.05 5.78 2.19
C LEU A 5 2.52 6.77 1.12
N LEU A 6 1.84 7.91 0.97
CA LEU A 6 2.26 8.96 0.03
C LEU A 6 3.58 9.67 0.43
N ARG A 7 4.11 9.43 1.64
CA ARG A 7 5.42 9.93 2.06
C ARG A 7 6.56 9.00 1.65
N VAL A 8 6.26 7.78 1.23
CA VAL A 8 7.28 6.84 0.76
C VAL A 8 7.74 7.29 -0.63
N THR A 9 9.03 7.58 -0.75
CA THR A 9 9.66 7.91 -2.04
C THR A 9 9.35 6.82 -3.07
N GLY A 10 8.82 7.20 -4.24
CA GLY A 10 8.42 6.27 -5.29
C GLY A 10 6.96 5.84 -5.26
N VAL A 11 6.19 6.14 -4.19
CA VAL A 11 4.74 5.95 -4.21
C VAL A 11 4.09 7.08 -5.01
N LEU A 12 3.34 6.71 -6.05
CA LEU A 12 2.69 7.62 -6.98
C LEU A 12 1.23 7.89 -6.60
N GLU A 13 0.54 6.83 -6.16
CA GLU A 13 -0.89 6.91 -5.86
C GLU A 13 -1.28 5.92 -4.77
N VAL A 14 -2.21 6.34 -3.91
CA VAL A 14 -2.83 5.49 -2.89
C VAL A 14 -4.33 5.74 -2.90
N THR A 15 -5.09 4.69 -3.22
CA THR A 15 -6.54 4.76 -3.40
C THR A 15 -7.22 3.78 -2.46
N TYR A 16 -8.20 4.27 -1.70
CA TYR A 16 -9.01 3.47 -0.81
C TYR A 16 -10.28 3.01 -1.53
N LEU A 17 -10.53 1.70 -1.54
CA LEU A 17 -11.70 1.06 -2.12
C LEU A 17 -12.64 0.65 -0.98
N PRO A 18 -13.66 1.47 -0.64
CA PRO A 18 -14.49 1.26 0.55
C PRO A 18 -15.31 -0.03 0.49
N ASP A 19 -15.76 -0.44 -0.70
CA ASP A 19 -16.58 -1.64 -0.88
C ASP A 19 -15.85 -2.93 -0.51
N GLN A 20 -14.51 -2.91 -0.54
CA GLN A 20 -13.65 -4.05 -0.24
C GLN A 20 -12.81 -3.84 1.03
N ASP A 21 -12.88 -2.65 1.63
CA ASP A 21 -11.99 -2.18 2.70
C ASP A 21 -10.49 -2.35 2.37
N LEU A 22 -10.11 -2.06 1.11
CA LEU A 22 -8.75 -2.24 0.60
C LEU A 22 -8.06 -0.91 0.26
N PHE A 23 -6.74 -0.89 0.44
CA PHE A 23 -5.87 0.17 -0.12
C PHE A 23 -5.10 -0.38 -1.31
N THR A 24 -5.21 0.30 -2.45
CA THR A 24 -4.36 0.05 -3.63
C THR A 24 -3.23 1.06 -3.64
N VAL A 25 -2.03 0.60 -3.97
CA VAL A 25 -0.81 1.44 -3.98
C VAL A 25 -0.14 1.28 -5.34
N ARG A 26 0.00 2.38 -6.08
CA ARG A 26 0.82 2.44 -7.30
C ARG A 26 2.15 3.08 -6.96
N PHE A 27 3.25 2.44 -7.35
CA PHE A 27 4.60 2.90 -7.04
C PHE A 27 5.57 2.55 -8.17
N GLU A 28 6.67 3.28 -8.24
CA GLU A 28 7.80 2.99 -9.14
C GLU A 28 8.72 1.98 -8.49
N SER A 29 8.85 0.79 -9.08
CA SER A 29 9.65 -0.32 -8.53
C SER A 29 11.16 -0.02 -8.44
N VAL A 30 11.64 0.99 -9.17
CA VAL A 30 13.04 1.46 -9.10
C VAL A 30 13.30 2.36 -7.88
N LEU A 31 12.25 2.95 -7.29
CA LEU A 31 12.34 3.89 -6.16
C LEU A 31 11.76 3.32 -4.86
N ALA A 32 10.76 2.44 -4.95
CA ALA A 32 10.13 1.78 -3.82
C ALA A 32 10.03 0.27 -4.05
N ASN A 33 10.22 -0.50 -2.98
CA ASN A 33 10.05 -1.94 -2.99
C ASN A 33 8.92 -2.38 -2.04
N LEU A 34 8.47 -3.63 -2.18
CA LEU A 34 7.40 -4.18 -1.36
C LEU A 34 7.73 -4.15 0.14
N GLU A 35 8.98 -4.41 0.52
CA GLU A 35 9.41 -4.38 1.92
C GLU A 35 9.18 -3.01 2.58
N THR A 36 9.54 -1.93 1.89
CA THR A 36 9.35 -0.56 2.38
C THR A 36 7.87 -0.21 2.50
N ILE A 37 7.07 -0.63 1.51
CA ILE A 37 5.62 -0.42 1.51
C ILE A 37 5.00 -1.16 2.69
N PHE A 38 5.34 -2.44 2.88
CA PHE A 38 4.82 -3.26 3.97
C PHE A 38 5.23 -2.70 5.33
N ALA A 39 6.49 -2.34 5.53
CA ALA A 39 6.97 -1.71 6.76
C ALA A 39 6.16 -0.43 7.08
N THR A 40 5.86 0.39 6.08
CA THR A 40 5.03 1.60 6.23
C THR A 40 3.58 1.26 6.62
N VAL A 41 2.98 0.26 5.97
CA VAL A 41 1.63 -0.23 6.30
C VAL A 41 1.59 -0.73 7.74
N PHE A 42 2.54 -1.59 8.16
CA PHE A 42 2.62 -2.12 9.53
C PHE A 42 2.80 -1.00 10.57
N ALA A 43 3.74 -0.09 10.35
CA ALA A 43 3.99 1.02 11.28
C ALA A 43 2.77 1.94 11.40
N THR A 44 2.10 2.23 10.29
CA THR A 44 0.89 3.05 10.28
C THR A 44 -0.28 2.34 10.95
N GLY A 45 -0.44 1.04 10.69
CA GLY A 45 -1.44 0.20 11.35
C GLY A 45 -1.31 0.22 12.85
N LYS A 46 -0.09 -0.04 13.35
CA LYS A 46 0.21 -0.01 14.79
C LYS A 46 -0.14 1.33 15.43
N LYS A 47 0.16 2.46 14.78
CA LYS A 47 -0.21 3.81 15.26
C LYS A 47 -1.73 4.03 15.33
N MET A 48 -2.48 3.37 14.45
CA MET A 48 -3.94 3.49 14.37
C MET A 48 -4.70 2.44 15.20
N GLY A 49 -3.99 1.54 15.88
CA GLY A 49 -4.61 0.41 16.59
C GLY A 49 -5.30 -0.58 15.65
N LYS A 50 -4.87 -0.65 14.38
CA LYS A 50 -5.41 -1.55 13.35
C LYS A 50 -4.31 -2.42 12.78
N GLU A 51 -4.58 -3.71 12.60
CA GLU A 51 -3.70 -4.60 11.85
C GLU A 51 -4.10 -4.60 10.38
N TYR A 52 -3.11 -4.42 9.51
CA TYR A 52 -3.27 -4.51 8.07
C TYR A 52 -2.33 -5.60 7.57
N PHE A 53 -2.85 -6.53 6.78
CA PHE A 53 -2.07 -7.61 6.17
C PHE A 53 -1.90 -7.30 4.69
N PRO A 54 -0.66 -7.08 4.22
CA PRO A 54 -0.44 -6.83 2.80
C PRO A 54 -0.66 -8.10 1.98
N GLU A 55 -1.39 -7.95 0.87
CA GLU A 55 -1.54 -8.99 -0.15
C GLU A 55 -1.02 -8.44 -1.49
N VAL A 56 -0.23 -9.25 -2.20
CA VAL A 56 0.20 -8.93 -3.57
C VAL A 56 -0.82 -9.51 -4.52
N VAL A 57 -1.71 -8.67 -5.03
CA VAL A 57 -2.68 -9.08 -6.06
C VAL A 57 -1.96 -9.06 -7.41
N PRO A 58 -1.76 -10.21 -8.09
CA PRO A 58 -1.22 -10.19 -9.44
C PRO A 58 -2.20 -9.43 -10.34
N SER A 59 -1.67 -8.53 -11.16
CA SER A 59 -2.44 -7.98 -12.28
C SER A 59 -2.82 -9.16 -13.17
N SER A 60 -4.09 -9.57 -13.18
CA SER A 60 -4.60 -10.54 -14.13
C SER A 60 -4.14 -10.12 -15.53
N PRO A 61 -3.49 -10.99 -16.32
CA PRO A 61 -3.46 -10.75 -17.74
C PRO A 61 -4.93 -10.75 -18.19
N ASP A 62 -5.34 -9.68 -18.89
CA ASP A 62 -6.64 -9.65 -19.55
C ASP A 62 -6.87 -10.97 -20.31
N SER A 63 -8.10 -11.48 -20.21
CA SER A 63 -8.58 -12.68 -20.90
C SER A 63 -8.42 -12.61 -22.41
#